data_AF-A0A953SPQ1-F1
#
_entry.id   AF-A0A953SPQ1-F1
#
_cell.length_a   1.000
_cell.length_b   1.000
_cell.length_c   1.000
_cell.angle_alpha   90.00
_cell.angle_beta   90.00
_cell.angle_gamma   90.00
#
_symmetry.space_group_name_H-M   'P 1'
#
loop_
_entity.id
_entity.type
_entity.pdbx_description
1 polymer ?
#
loop_
_entity_poly.entity_id
_entity_poly.type
_entity_poly.pdbx_seq_one_letter_code
_entity_poly.pdbx_strand_id
1 'polypeptide(L)'
;MNKNKSIIASFLIVIFLFAITACSADLNYTPISKTPVKEVSLGQIKTDGLVIKAENGSFVLEKGNFTPPFQIDTYNAKMGLWNYDNIKDESKEALEMGAEKVRVKVPGYDEEFYGVLALSKVDAARAEGPASKSYLLQVPDTYASNALGGRTSVIYEPHSLGNNNTWFSWILWISDVPFNDVSPMYLNMTRAEKEEMAVKSNIERINSERFTKAQAIQEANSVDGGEVVLDVLLYSTLIFGTIYLIIYLAEQE
;
A
#
# COMPACT_ATOMS: atom_id res chain seq x y z
N MET A 1 6.74 55.88 -43.93
CA MET A 1 6.33 54.81 -42.99
C MET A 1 4.93 54.34 -43.37
N ASN A 2 4.82 53.13 -43.92
CA ASN A 2 3.63 52.65 -44.64
C ASN A 2 2.50 52.24 -43.68
N LYS A 3 1.48 53.11 -43.55
CA LYS A 3 0.23 52.85 -42.80
C LYS A 3 -0.45 51.52 -43.19
N ASN A 4 -0.23 51.05 -44.42
CA ASN A 4 -0.84 49.82 -44.93
C ASN A 4 -0.29 48.53 -44.28
N LYS A 5 0.91 48.56 -43.68
CA LYS A 5 1.46 47.39 -42.96
C LYS A 5 0.84 47.21 -41.57
N SER A 6 0.29 48.28 -40.99
CA SER A 6 -0.30 48.25 -39.64
C SER A 6 -1.68 47.62 -39.60
N ILE A 7 -2.46 47.73 -40.68
CA ILE A 7 -3.84 47.20 -40.75
C ILE A 7 -3.83 45.67 -40.92
N ILE A 8 -2.87 45.15 -41.69
CA ILE A 8 -2.72 43.71 -41.93
C ILE A 8 -2.30 42.98 -40.65
N ALA A 9 -1.43 43.58 -39.83
CA ALA A 9 -1.00 43.02 -38.54
C ALA A 9 -2.15 42.91 -37.53
N SER A 10 -3.02 43.92 -37.45
CA SER A 10 -4.20 43.88 -36.56
C SER A 10 -5.23 42.84 -36.98
N PHE A 11 -5.40 42.60 -38.30
CA PHE A 11 -6.33 41.56 -38.78
C PHE A 11 -5.84 40.13 -38.47
N LEU A 12 -4.53 39.88 -38.55
CA LEU A 12 -3.95 38.58 -38.22
C LEU A 12 -4.08 38.23 -36.73
N ILE A 13 -3.97 39.23 -35.84
CA ILE A 13 -4.12 39.04 -34.38
C ILE A 13 -5.57 38.67 -34.01
N VAL A 14 -6.57 39.27 -34.67
CA VAL A 14 -7.99 38.98 -34.41
C VAL A 14 -8.36 37.57 -34.89
N ILE A 15 -7.80 37.12 -36.02
CA ILE A 15 -8.00 35.75 -36.52
C ILE A 15 -7.33 34.72 -35.61
N PHE A 16 -6.14 35.03 -35.08
CA PHE A 16 -5.44 34.15 -34.13
C PHE A 16 -6.18 34.04 -32.79
N LEU A 17 -6.79 35.12 -32.30
CA LEU A 17 -7.61 35.11 -31.08
C LEU A 17 -8.92 34.31 -31.23
N PHE A 18 -9.51 34.26 -32.42
CA PHE A 18 -10.70 33.44 -32.68
C PHE A 18 -10.42 31.94 -32.85
N ALA A 19 -9.17 31.55 -33.15
CA ALA A 19 -8.79 30.15 -33.30
C ALA A 19 -8.60 29.42 -31.94
N ILE A 20 -8.48 30.15 -30.82
CA ILE A 20 -8.23 29.57 -29.49
C ILE A 20 -9.53 29.26 -28.72
N THR A 21 -10.71 29.67 -29.21
CA THR A 21 -12.00 29.45 -28.55
C THR A 21 -12.76 28.22 -29.02
N ALA A 22 -12.22 27.44 -29.95
CA ALA A 22 -12.87 26.26 -30.50
C ALA A 22 -12.16 24.97 -30.08
N CYS A 23 -12.34 24.53 -28.84
CA CYS A 23 -12.63 23.13 -28.49
C CYS A 23 -12.76 22.93 -26.97
N SER A 24 -13.70 23.61 -26.30
CA SER A 24 -14.24 23.05 -25.06
C SER A 24 -15.32 22.06 -25.44
N ALA A 25 -14.92 20.90 -25.96
CA ALA A 25 -15.81 19.75 -25.99
C ALA A 25 -16.08 19.43 -24.52
N ASP A 26 -17.26 19.83 -24.03
CA ASP A 26 -17.77 19.32 -22.78
C ASP A 26 -17.81 17.79 -22.94
N LEU A 27 -16.84 17.12 -22.32
CA LEU A 27 -16.85 15.69 -22.15
C LEU A 27 -18.14 15.42 -21.38
N ASN A 28 -19.17 14.98 -22.10
CA ASN A 28 -20.39 14.46 -21.51
C ASN A 28 -19.98 13.25 -20.66
N TYR A 29 -19.67 13.53 -19.40
CA TYR A 29 -19.44 12.53 -18.38
C TYR A 29 -20.76 11.77 -18.24
N THR A 30 -20.84 10.62 -18.88
CA THR A 30 -21.93 9.70 -18.60
C THR A 30 -21.70 9.22 -17.18
N PRO A 31 -22.62 9.51 -16.24
CA PRO A 31 -22.48 9.01 -14.89
C PRO A 31 -22.39 7.49 -14.98
N ILE A 32 -21.30 6.94 -14.47
CA ILE A 32 -21.04 5.50 -14.50
C ILE A 32 -22.26 4.83 -13.85
N SER A 33 -22.96 4.01 -14.63
CA SER A 33 -24.14 3.29 -14.18
C SER A 33 -23.75 2.48 -12.95
N LYS A 34 -24.35 2.77 -11.80
CA LYS A 34 -24.04 2.11 -10.54
C LYS A 34 -24.40 0.64 -10.67
N THR A 35 -23.40 -0.23 -10.67
CA THR A 35 -23.59 -1.68 -10.63
C THR A 35 -24.43 -2.04 -9.39
N PRO A 36 -25.55 -2.77 -9.53
CA PRO A 36 -26.30 -3.22 -8.37
C PRO A 36 -25.45 -4.20 -7.55
N VAL A 37 -25.36 -3.97 -6.25
CA VAL A 37 -24.59 -4.83 -5.33
C VAL A 37 -25.52 -5.48 -4.31
N LYS A 38 -25.11 -6.64 -3.79
CA LYS A 38 -25.79 -7.36 -2.71
C LYS A 38 -24.81 -7.69 -1.58
N GLU A 39 -25.35 -7.85 -0.39
CA GLU A 39 -24.58 -8.24 0.79
C GLU A 39 -24.29 -9.75 0.80
N VAL A 40 -23.14 -10.10 1.37
CA VAL A 40 -22.78 -11.48 1.72
C VAL A 40 -23.16 -11.69 3.18
N SER A 41 -23.97 -12.70 3.49
CA SER A 41 -24.58 -12.82 4.83
C SER A 41 -23.76 -13.64 5.82
N LEU A 42 -22.74 -14.37 5.35
CA LEU A 42 -21.97 -15.31 6.16
C LEU A 42 -20.49 -15.20 5.85
N GLY A 43 -19.66 -15.43 6.87
CA GLY A 43 -18.26 -15.73 6.69
C GLY A 43 -17.78 -16.84 7.60
N GLN A 44 -16.57 -17.33 7.36
CA GLN A 44 -15.91 -18.33 8.17
C GLN A 44 -14.42 -17.99 8.32
N ILE A 45 -13.89 -18.09 9.54
CA ILE A 45 -12.44 -18.13 9.78
C ILE A 45 -11.98 -19.57 9.81
N LYS A 46 -11.06 -19.91 8.90
CA LYS A 46 -10.53 -21.28 8.73
C LYS A 46 -9.22 -21.51 9.50
N THR A 47 -8.41 -20.47 9.69
CA THR A 47 -7.13 -20.60 10.40
C THR A 47 -7.35 -20.75 11.91
N ASP A 48 -6.93 -21.86 12.48
CA ASP A 48 -7.04 -22.14 13.91
C ASP A 48 -6.20 -21.18 14.73
N GLY A 49 -6.81 -20.47 15.69
CA GLY A 49 -6.12 -19.50 16.54
C GLY A 49 -5.93 -18.12 15.91
N LEU A 50 -6.43 -17.90 14.67
CA LEU A 50 -6.51 -16.57 14.09
C LEU A 50 -7.59 -15.75 14.83
N VAL A 51 -7.22 -14.55 15.26
CA VAL A 51 -8.14 -13.56 15.83
C VAL A 51 -7.98 -12.23 15.12
N ILE A 52 -9.08 -11.63 14.68
CA ILE A 52 -9.10 -10.31 14.05
C ILE A 52 -10.01 -9.40 14.89
N LYS A 53 -9.44 -8.36 15.51
CA LYS A 53 -10.17 -7.38 16.32
C LYS A 53 -10.18 -6.03 15.64
N ALA A 54 -11.32 -5.36 15.60
CA ALA A 54 -11.36 -3.95 15.20
C ALA A 54 -10.54 -3.11 16.19
N GLU A 55 -9.73 -2.16 15.69
CA GLU A 55 -8.97 -1.25 16.57
C GLU A 55 -9.91 -0.37 17.42
N ASN A 56 -11.10 -0.06 16.91
CA ASN A 56 -12.16 0.65 17.64
C ASN A 56 -12.97 -0.24 18.59
N GLY A 57 -12.69 -1.54 18.67
CA GLY A 57 -13.39 -2.49 19.54
C GLY A 57 -14.81 -2.88 19.08
N SER A 58 -15.24 -2.48 17.88
CA SER A 58 -16.60 -2.75 17.37
C SER A 58 -16.89 -4.23 17.08
N PHE A 59 -15.88 -5.02 16.75
CA PHE A 59 -16.04 -6.46 16.51
C PHE A 59 -14.77 -7.26 16.84
N VAL A 60 -14.97 -8.56 17.05
CA VAL A 60 -13.92 -9.58 17.15
C VAL A 60 -14.35 -10.77 16.30
N LEU A 61 -13.50 -11.21 15.38
CA LEU A 61 -13.68 -12.41 14.58
C LEU A 61 -12.69 -13.47 15.05
N GLU A 62 -13.21 -14.66 15.36
CA GLU A 62 -12.45 -15.83 15.80
C GLU A 62 -12.82 -17.05 14.96
N LYS A 63 -12.13 -18.18 15.18
CA LYS A 63 -12.39 -19.45 14.48
C LYS A 63 -13.88 -19.79 14.46
N GLY A 64 -14.38 -20.17 13.28
CA GLY A 64 -15.76 -20.58 13.08
C GLY A 64 -16.53 -19.63 12.16
N ASN A 65 -17.85 -19.77 12.18
CA ASN A 65 -18.74 -18.98 11.35
C ASN A 65 -19.00 -17.61 11.99
N PHE A 66 -19.12 -16.57 11.17
CA PHE A 66 -19.45 -15.22 11.62
C PHE A 66 -20.48 -14.56 10.69
N THR A 67 -21.22 -13.59 11.21
CA THR A 67 -22.00 -12.64 10.40
C THR A 67 -21.11 -11.43 10.12
N PRO A 68 -20.95 -10.98 8.87
CA PRO A 68 -20.08 -9.86 8.54
C PRO A 68 -20.46 -8.60 9.34
N PRO A 69 -19.54 -8.03 10.15
CA PRO A 69 -19.84 -6.89 11.01
C PRO A 69 -20.02 -5.57 10.22
N PHE A 70 -19.44 -5.49 9.03
CA PHE A 70 -19.56 -4.38 8.09
C PHE A 70 -19.35 -4.91 6.67
N GLN A 71 -19.79 -4.16 5.65
CA GLN A 71 -19.51 -4.42 4.25
C GLN A 71 -19.43 -3.12 3.44
N ILE A 72 -18.48 -3.03 2.53
CA ILE A 72 -18.23 -1.85 1.67
C ILE A 72 -18.61 -2.13 0.21
N ASP A 73 -19.02 -1.09 -0.52
CA ASP A 73 -19.34 -1.16 -1.95
C ASP A 73 -18.09 -0.87 -2.79
N THR A 74 -17.32 -1.90 -3.12
CA THR A 74 -16.09 -1.77 -3.93
C THR A 74 -16.38 -1.59 -5.43
N TYR A 75 -17.64 -1.56 -5.86
CA TYR A 75 -18.03 -1.36 -7.27
C TYR A 75 -18.38 0.10 -7.58
N ASN A 76 -18.23 0.99 -6.60
CA ASN A 76 -18.54 2.39 -6.76
C ASN A 76 -17.48 3.10 -7.61
N ALA A 77 -17.94 3.72 -8.69
CA ALA A 77 -17.19 4.40 -9.74
C ALA A 77 -16.24 5.54 -9.32
N LYS A 78 -16.28 5.97 -8.04
CA LYS A 78 -15.50 7.10 -7.55
C LYS A 78 -14.06 6.73 -7.17
N MET A 79 -13.71 5.45 -7.15
CA MET A 79 -12.48 4.94 -6.54
C MET A 79 -11.88 3.82 -7.40
N GLY A 80 -10.56 3.65 -7.36
CA GLY A 80 -9.68 3.09 -8.38
C GLY A 80 -10.03 1.71 -8.93
N LEU A 81 -9.45 1.39 -10.09
CA LEU A 81 -9.49 0.07 -10.71
C LEU A 81 -8.55 -0.88 -9.94
N TRP A 82 -9.00 -1.35 -8.77
CA TRP A 82 -8.27 -2.36 -7.99
C TRP A 82 -8.03 -3.59 -8.86
N ASN A 83 -6.77 -4.01 -8.91
CA ASN A 83 -6.32 -5.19 -9.63
C ASN A 83 -5.15 -5.83 -8.87
N TYR A 84 -4.68 -6.97 -9.38
CA TYR A 84 -3.63 -7.73 -8.70
C TYR A 84 -2.29 -7.00 -8.58
N ASP A 85 -2.02 -6.03 -9.46
CA ASP A 85 -0.74 -5.31 -9.50
C ASP A 85 -0.67 -4.16 -8.50
N ASN A 86 -1.80 -3.48 -8.25
CA ASN A 86 -1.85 -2.31 -7.36
C ASN A 86 -2.44 -2.58 -5.98
N ILE A 87 -3.14 -3.70 -5.74
CA ILE A 87 -3.93 -3.88 -4.51
C ILE A 87 -3.13 -3.70 -3.21
N LYS A 88 -1.83 -3.97 -3.23
CA LYS A 88 -0.93 -3.76 -2.08
C LYS A 88 -0.87 -2.31 -1.58
N ASP A 89 -1.14 -1.34 -2.44
CA ASP A 89 -1.04 0.08 -2.16
C ASP A 89 -2.41 0.72 -1.86
N GLU A 90 -3.51 -0.04 -1.97
CA GLU A 90 -4.89 0.47 -1.92
C GLU A 90 -5.55 0.42 -0.53
N SER A 91 -4.81 0.08 0.53
CA SER A 91 -5.37 0.01 1.88
C SER A 91 -5.96 1.35 2.35
N LYS A 92 -5.37 2.47 1.92
CA LYS A 92 -5.88 3.81 2.21
C LYS A 92 -7.22 4.06 1.53
N GLU A 93 -7.31 3.77 0.24
CA GLU A 93 -8.55 3.91 -0.52
C GLU A 93 -9.65 3.03 0.09
N ALA A 94 -9.30 1.81 0.51
CA ALA A 94 -10.22 0.93 1.20
C ALA A 94 -10.78 1.56 2.50
N LEU A 95 -9.93 2.20 3.32
CA LEU A 95 -10.37 2.91 4.54
C LEU A 95 -11.34 4.06 4.21
N GLU A 96 -11.09 4.81 3.15
CA GLU A 96 -11.99 5.89 2.69
C GLU A 96 -13.36 5.35 2.23
N MET A 97 -13.43 4.07 1.82
CA MET A 97 -14.67 3.36 1.50
C MET A 97 -15.35 2.71 2.72
N GLY A 98 -14.77 2.83 3.92
CA GLY A 98 -15.31 2.24 5.15
C GLY A 98 -14.75 0.86 5.49
N ALA A 99 -13.59 0.48 4.94
CA ALA A 99 -12.81 -0.62 5.51
C ALA A 99 -12.40 -0.26 6.95
N GLU A 100 -12.15 -1.28 7.77
CA GLU A 100 -11.89 -1.09 9.19
C GLU A 100 -10.42 -1.42 9.52
N LYS A 101 -9.80 -0.60 10.39
CA LYS A 101 -8.49 -0.93 10.96
C LYS A 101 -8.65 -2.05 11.98
N VAL A 102 -7.74 -3.01 11.95
CA VAL A 102 -7.80 -4.22 12.77
C VAL A 102 -6.44 -4.58 13.38
N ARG A 103 -6.49 -5.29 14.51
CA ARG A 103 -5.38 -6.04 15.10
C ARG A 103 -5.55 -7.52 14.74
N VAL A 104 -4.49 -8.15 14.22
CA VAL A 104 -4.53 -9.52 13.72
C VAL A 104 -3.56 -10.39 14.50
N LYS A 105 -4.08 -11.29 15.33
CA LYS A 105 -3.28 -12.31 16.02
C LYS A 105 -3.17 -13.54 15.13
N VAL A 106 -1.97 -13.79 14.61
CA VAL A 106 -1.67 -14.99 13.80
C VAL A 106 -1.02 -16.05 14.72
N PRO A 107 -1.44 -17.33 14.64
CA PRO A 107 -0.81 -18.42 15.39
C PRO A 107 0.68 -18.52 15.09
N GLY A 108 1.51 -18.70 16.12
CA GLY A 108 2.97 -18.81 15.97
C GLY A 108 3.74 -17.50 16.02
N TYR A 109 3.06 -16.35 16.11
CA TYR A 109 3.67 -15.03 16.29
C TYR A 109 3.27 -14.47 17.66
N ASP A 110 4.23 -13.93 18.41
CA ASP A 110 3.98 -13.40 19.76
C ASP A 110 3.21 -12.08 19.72
N GLU A 111 3.52 -11.22 18.74
CA GLU A 111 2.88 -9.93 18.55
C GLU A 111 1.69 -10.02 17.58
N GLU A 112 0.75 -9.08 17.75
CA GLU A 112 -0.35 -8.89 16.80
C GLU A 112 0.10 -7.95 15.67
N PHE A 113 -0.30 -8.27 14.45
CA PHE A 113 -0.11 -7.40 13.29
C PHE A 113 -1.14 -6.27 13.31
N TYR A 114 -0.76 -5.12 12.75
CA TYR A 114 -1.70 -4.10 12.32
C TYR A 114 -2.31 -4.53 11.00
N GLY A 115 -3.56 -4.14 10.73
CA GLY A 115 -4.22 -4.47 9.48
C GLY A 115 -5.34 -3.53 9.08
N VAL A 116 -5.75 -3.69 7.83
CA VAL A 116 -6.96 -3.08 7.26
C VAL A 116 -7.79 -4.20 6.69
N LEU A 117 -9.06 -4.31 7.08
CA LEU A 117 -9.98 -5.33 6.60
C LEU A 117 -11.08 -4.69 5.75
N ALA A 118 -11.21 -5.16 4.51
CA ALA A 118 -12.29 -4.82 3.61
C ALA A 118 -13.15 -6.07 3.35
N LEU A 119 -14.43 -6.03 3.73
CA LEU A 119 -15.43 -7.02 3.36
C LEU A 119 -16.31 -6.42 2.25
N SER A 120 -16.22 -6.98 1.04
CA SER A 120 -16.86 -6.38 -0.12
C SER A 120 -18.28 -6.92 -0.33
N LYS A 121 -19.23 -6.02 -0.61
CA LYS A 121 -20.50 -6.38 -1.25
C LYS A 121 -20.20 -6.89 -2.66
N VAL A 122 -20.99 -7.83 -3.16
CA VAL A 122 -20.73 -8.45 -4.47
C VAL A 122 -21.71 -7.96 -5.52
N ASP A 123 -21.32 -8.01 -6.80
CA ASP A 123 -22.22 -7.69 -7.92
C ASP A 123 -23.46 -8.60 -7.86
N ALA A 124 -24.64 -7.99 -7.75
CA ALA A 124 -25.88 -8.71 -7.56
C ALA A 124 -26.27 -9.59 -8.76
N ALA A 125 -25.86 -9.19 -9.97
CA ALA A 125 -26.24 -9.82 -11.22
C ALA A 125 -25.17 -10.79 -11.74
N ARG A 126 -23.88 -10.49 -11.51
CA ARG A 126 -22.76 -11.18 -12.17
C ARG A 126 -21.86 -11.97 -11.23
N ALA A 127 -21.91 -11.75 -9.92
CA ALA A 127 -20.98 -12.42 -9.01
C ALA A 127 -21.31 -13.92 -8.86
N GLU A 128 -20.34 -14.76 -9.19
CA GLU A 128 -20.44 -16.21 -9.22
C GLU A 128 -19.41 -16.88 -8.29
N GLY A 129 -19.70 -18.13 -7.92
CA GLY A 129 -18.81 -18.98 -7.12
C GLY A 129 -19.07 -18.95 -5.60
N PRO A 130 -18.31 -19.73 -4.81
CA PRO A 130 -18.47 -19.79 -3.36
C PRO A 130 -18.16 -18.45 -2.66
N ALA A 131 -17.12 -17.76 -3.11
CA ALA A 131 -16.67 -16.49 -2.55
C ALA A 131 -17.69 -15.34 -2.72
N SER A 132 -18.69 -15.48 -3.62
CA SER A 132 -19.80 -14.52 -3.74
C SER A 132 -20.98 -14.81 -2.79
N LYS A 133 -20.92 -15.92 -2.05
CA LYS A 133 -21.98 -16.39 -1.14
C LYS A 133 -21.56 -16.39 0.33
N SER A 134 -20.28 -16.57 0.59
CA SER A 134 -19.70 -16.52 1.94
C SER A 134 -18.24 -16.11 1.88
N TYR A 135 -17.76 -15.38 2.88
CA TYR A 135 -16.33 -15.08 3.02
C TYR A 135 -15.57 -16.23 3.65
N LEU A 136 -14.42 -16.59 3.12
CA LEU A 136 -13.50 -17.54 3.75
C LEU A 136 -12.20 -16.84 4.16
N LEU A 137 -12.12 -16.43 5.41
CA LEU A 137 -10.95 -15.74 5.96
C LEU A 137 -9.90 -16.76 6.40
N GLN A 138 -8.71 -16.62 5.85
CA GLN A 138 -7.55 -17.44 6.18
C GLN A 138 -6.29 -16.59 6.04
N VAL A 139 -5.36 -16.73 6.98
CA VAL A 139 -4.05 -16.07 6.94
C VAL A 139 -2.98 -17.17 6.94
N PRO A 140 -2.40 -17.51 5.77
CA PRO A 140 -1.29 -18.45 5.72
C PRO A 140 -0.03 -17.86 6.35
N ASP A 141 0.79 -18.70 6.97
CA ASP A 141 2.02 -18.30 7.66
C ASP A 141 3.01 -17.53 6.74
N THR A 142 3.05 -17.89 5.45
CA THR A 142 3.86 -17.19 4.44
C THR A 142 3.49 -15.72 4.29
N TYR A 143 2.22 -15.34 4.49
CA TYR A 143 1.80 -13.95 4.41
C TYR A 143 2.15 -13.18 5.69
N ALA A 144 2.05 -13.82 6.86
CA ALA A 144 2.43 -13.22 8.14
C ALA A 144 3.94 -12.96 8.22
N SER A 145 4.76 -13.94 7.84
CA SER A 145 6.23 -13.77 7.75
C SER A 145 6.65 -12.70 6.75
N ASN A 146 5.94 -12.56 5.62
CA ASN A 146 6.19 -11.49 4.64
C ASN A 146 5.78 -10.09 5.12
N ALA A 147 4.93 -10.00 6.15
CA ALA A 147 4.50 -8.74 6.75
C ALA A 147 5.49 -8.20 7.81
N LEU A 148 6.53 -8.96 8.15
CA LEU A 148 7.57 -8.55 9.09
C LEU A 148 8.57 -7.58 8.46
N GLY A 149 9.19 -6.74 9.28
CA GLY A 149 10.22 -5.78 8.91
C GLY A 149 9.66 -4.51 8.28
N GLY A 150 8.48 -4.06 8.69
CA GLY A 150 7.78 -2.89 8.17
C GLY A 150 7.15 -3.10 6.79
N ARG A 151 6.97 -4.37 6.38
CA ARG A 151 6.42 -4.71 5.05
C ARG A 151 4.91 -4.90 5.12
N THR A 152 4.24 -4.65 4.00
CA THR A 152 2.81 -4.92 3.85
C THR A 152 2.63 -6.22 3.07
N SER A 153 1.83 -7.12 3.64
CA SER A 153 1.38 -8.34 2.99
C SER A 153 -0.13 -8.28 2.80
N VAL A 154 -0.62 -8.71 1.63
CA VAL A 154 -2.04 -8.63 1.30
C VAL A 154 -2.60 -10.00 1.02
N ILE A 155 -3.66 -10.34 1.75
CA ILE A 155 -4.42 -11.57 1.56
C ILE A 155 -5.80 -11.19 1.04
N TYR A 156 -6.30 -11.91 0.05
CA TYR A 156 -7.63 -11.67 -0.50
C TYR A 156 -8.25 -12.96 -1.02
N GLU A 157 -9.57 -12.94 -1.19
CA GLU A 157 -10.32 -14.01 -1.85
C GLU A 157 -11.00 -13.45 -3.10
N PRO A 158 -10.63 -13.93 -4.30
CA PRO A 158 -11.29 -13.51 -5.52
C PRO A 158 -12.60 -14.27 -5.74
N HIS A 159 -13.57 -13.63 -6.38
CA HIS A 159 -14.74 -14.26 -6.98
C HIS A 159 -14.83 -13.91 -8.47
N SER A 160 -15.58 -14.72 -9.22
CA SER A 160 -15.79 -14.52 -10.67
C SER A 160 -16.94 -13.53 -10.91
N LEU A 161 -16.78 -12.66 -11.90
CA LEU A 161 -17.83 -11.80 -12.46
C LEU A 161 -18.34 -12.32 -13.82
N GLY A 162 -17.95 -13.55 -14.19
CA GLY A 162 -18.11 -14.08 -15.55
C GLY A 162 -17.09 -13.49 -16.54
N ASN A 163 -17.03 -14.06 -17.75
CA ASN A 163 -16.16 -13.60 -18.85
C ASN A 163 -14.67 -13.41 -18.47
N ASN A 164 -14.12 -14.28 -17.62
CA ASN A 164 -12.75 -14.22 -17.09
C ASN A 164 -12.41 -12.97 -16.25
N ASN A 165 -13.42 -12.18 -15.87
CA ASN A 165 -13.23 -11.06 -14.96
C ASN A 165 -13.34 -11.56 -13.52
N THR A 166 -12.42 -11.12 -12.67
CA THR A 166 -12.43 -11.42 -11.24
C THR A 166 -12.51 -10.14 -10.44
N TRP A 167 -13.06 -10.27 -9.22
CA TRP A 167 -13.09 -9.19 -8.24
C TRP A 167 -12.83 -9.75 -6.85
N PHE A 168 -12.56 -8.90 -5.87
CA PHE A 168 -12.24 -9.33 -4.51
C PHE A 168 -13.51 -9.38 -3.65
N SER A 169 -13.76 -10.53 -3.02
CA SER A 169 -14.81 -10.67 -2.00
C SER A 169 -14.39 -10.07 -0.66
N TRP A 170 -13.13 -10.25 -0.28
CA TRP A 170 -12.54 -9.58 0.87
C TRP A 170 -11.04 -9.39 0.66
N ILE A 171 -10.48 -8.43 1.40
CA ILE A 171 -9.07 -8.08 1.36
C ILE A 171 -8.61 -7.75 2.78
N LEU A 172 -7.46 -8.28 3.17
CA LEU A 172 -6.79 -8.00 4.43
C LEU A 172 -5.35 -7.58 4.13
N TRP A 173 -5.03 -6.32 4.42
CA TRP A 173 -3.65 -5.86 4.48
C TRP A 173 -3.15 -6.08 5.90
N ILE A 174 -1.94 -6.62 6.06
CA ILE A 174 -1.27 -6.77 7.36
C ILE A 174 0.17 -6.24 7.32
N SER A 175 0.63 -5.70 8.44
CA SER A 175 2.02 -5.27 8.67
C SER A 175 2.37 -5.36 10.16
N ASP A 176 3.64 -5.57 10.49
CA ASP A 176 4.15 -5.53 11.87
C ASP A 176 4.30 -4.08 12.40
N VAL A 177 4.13 -3.08 11.54
CA VAL A 177 4.06 -1.66 11.92
C VAL A 177 2.67 -1.09 11.63
N PRO A 178 2.24 -0.03 12.35
CA PRO A 178 0.96 0.60 12.10
C PRO A 178 0.79 1.06 10.65
N PHE A 179 -0.40 0.83 10.10
CA PHE A 179 -0.88 1.60 8.94
C PHE A 179 -1.11 3.03 9.42
N ASN A 180 -0.03 3.82 9.42
CA ASN A 180 -0.11 5.25 9.70
C ASN A 180 -1.17 5.83 8.78
N ASP A 181 -2.03 6.70 9.32
CA ASP A 181 -2.83 7.59 8.49
C ASP A 181 -1.81 8.39 7.68
N VAL A 182 -1.59 7.97 6.44
CA VAL A 182 -0.45 8.44 5.66
C VAL A 182 -0.60 9.95 5.59
N SER A 183 0.34 10.63 6.26
CA SER A 183 0.37 12.09 6.33
C SER A 183 0.09 12.61 4.92
N PRO A 184 -0.82 13.59 4.74
CA PRO A 184 -1.23 14.07 3.41
C PRO A 184 -0.03 14.45 2.50
N MET A 185 1.14 14.65 3.10
CA MET A 185 2.44 14.73 2.43
C MET A 185 2.72 13.59 1.42
N TYR A 186 2.42 12.33 1.74
CA TYR A 186 2.75 11.16 0.90
C TYR A 186 1.88 11.03 -0.37
N LEU A 187 0.67 11.59 -0.35
CA LEU A 187 -0.23 11.58 -1.51
C LEU A 187 0.21 12.57 -2.59
N ASN A 188 0.86 13.66 -2.19
CA ASN A 188 1.34 14.70 -3.10
C ASN A 188 2.76 14.44 -3.60
N MET A 189 3.40 13.36 -3.13
CA MET A 189 4.74 13.00 -3.57
C MET A 189 4.70 12.41 -4.99
N THR A 190 5.56 12.96 -5.83
CA THR A 190 5.91 12.40 -7.13
C THR A 190 6.51 11.00 -6.97
N ARG A 191 6.51 10.22 -8.06
CA ARG A 191 7.14 8.90 -8.08
C ARG A 191 8.60 8.94 -7.61
N ALA A 192 9.36 9.95 -8.04
CA ALA A 192 10.76 10.12 -7.66
C ALA A 192 10.92 10.35 -6.14
N GLU A 193 10.06 11.16 -5.53
CA GLU A 193 10.11 11.40 -4.09
C GLU A 193 9.73 10.14 -3.29
N LYS A 194 8.79 9.32 -3.80
CA LYS A 194 8.46 8.02 -3.19
C LYS A 194 9.64 7.06 -3.25
N GLU A 195 10.34 7.02 -4.38
CA GLU A 195 11.56 6.21 -4.57
C GLU A 195 12.70 6.70 -3.65
N GLU A 196 12.92 8.01 -3.54
CA GLU A 196 13.92 8.59 -2.63
C GLU A 196 13.61 8.26 -1.16
N MET A 197 12.36 8.37 -0.75
CA MET A 197 11.97 8.09 0.63
C MET A 197 12.08 6.59 0.96
N ALA A 198 11.76 5.70 0.01
CA ALA A 198 11.98 4.27 0.16
C ALA A 198 13.48 3.94 0.31
N VAL A 199 14.35 4.61 -0.46
CA VAL A 199 15.81 4.47 -0.34
C VAL A 199 16.29 4.96 1.03
N LYS A 200 15.83 6.14 1.48
CA LYS A 200 16.16 6.70 2.81
C LYS A 200 15.76 5.75 3.95
N SER A 201 14.52 5.24 3.92
CA SER A 201 14.03 4.28 4.90
C SER A 201 14.87 2.99 4.92
N ASN A 202 15.26 2.47 3.75
CA ASN A 202 16.12 1.29 3.68
C ASN A 202 17.54 1.54 4.21
N ILE A 203 18.10 2.74 3.98
CA ILE A 203 19.39 3.15 4.56
C ILE A 203 19.31 3.21 6.08
N GLU A 204 18.26 3.83 6.63
CA GLU A 204 18.03 3.91 8.08
C GLU A 204 17.94 2.52 8.72
N ARG A 205 17.20 1.58 8.08
CA ARG A 205 17.13 0.18 8.52
C ARG A 205 18.49 -0.51 8.52
N ILE A 206 19.28 -0.36 7.45
CA ILE A 206 20.62 -0.96 7.39
C ILE A 206 21.53 -0.39 8.49
N ASN A 207 21.42 0.91 8.75
CA ASN A 207 22.21 1.57 9.78
C ASN A 207 21.80 1.12 11.19
N SER A 208 20.50 0.94 11.46
CA SER A 208 20.04 0.44 12.76
C SER A 208 20.50 -1.01 12.99
N GLU A 209 20.38 -1.88 11.99
CA GLU A 209 20.87 -3.28 12.07
C GLU A 209 22.38 -3.35 12.34
N ARG A 210 23.16 -2.49 11.70
CA ARG A 210 24.61 -2.39 11.93
C ARG A 210 24.93 -1.94 13.34
N PHE A 211 24.19 -0.94 13.84
CA PHE A 211 24.38 -0.44 15.20
C PHE A 211 24.08 -1.52 16.25
N THR A 212 22.97 -2.25 16.09
CA THR A 212 22.62 -3.37 16.98
C THR A 212 23.67 -4.47 16.95
N LYS A 213 24.19 -4.84 15.77
CA LYS A 213 25.28 -5.83 15.66
C LYS A 213 26.58 -5.36 16.32
N ALA A 214 26.94 -4.08 16.17
CA ALA A 214 28.12 -3.52 16.80
C ALA A 214 28.02 -3.54 18.33
N GLN A 215 26.85 -3.22 18.88
CA GLN A 215 26.59 -3.33 20.32
C GLN A 215 26.70 -4.78 20.82
N ALA A 216 26.11 -5.74 20.10
CA ALA A 216 26.21 -7.15 20.46
C ALA A 216 27.65 -7.68 20.47
N ILE A 217 28.49 -7.25 19.52
CA ILE A 217 29.93 -7.60 19.49
C ILE A 217 30.67 -6.96 20.67
N GLN A 218 30.37 -5.71 21.00
CA GLN A 218 30.98 -5.01 22.14
C GLN A 218 30.62 -5.69 23.46
N GLU A 219 29.36 -6.10 23.64
CA GLU A 219 28.91 -6.86 24.81
C GLU A 219 29.61 -8.22 24.88
N ALA A 220 29.71 -8.97 23.76
CA ALA A 220 30.39 -10.27 23.73
C ALA A 220 31.88 -10.16 24.09
N ASN A 221 32.56 -9.11 23.61
CA ASN A 221 33.97 -8.87 23.92
C ASN A 221 34.21 -8.33 25.34
N SER A 222 33.17 -7.80 26.01
CA SER A 222 33.29 -7.36 27.40
C SER A 222 33.29 -8.53 28.41
N VAL A 223 32.87 -9.72 27.98
CA VAL A 223 32.74 -10.92 28.82
C VAL A 223 34.03 -11.75 28.85
N ASP A 224 34.91 -11.61 27.85
CA ASP A 224 36.17 -12.36 27.77
C ASP A 224 37.36 -11.37 27.74
N GLY A 225 37.87 -11.05 28.93
CA GLY A 225 38.98 -10.13 29.10
C GLY A 225 40.29 -10.70 28.57
N GLY A 226 40.62 -10.40 27.30
CA GLY A 226 41.97 -10.58 26.79
C GLY A 226 42.08 -10.62 25.26
N GLU A 227 42.67 -9.56 24.68
CA GLU A 227 43.54 -9.67 23.50
C GLU A 227 42.96 -9.69 22.06
N VAL A 228 41.76 -9.12 21.77
CA VAL A 228 41.22 -9.08 20.36
C VAL A 228 40.87 -7.67 19.83
N VAL A 229 41.44 -6.59 20.39
CA VAL A 229 40.97 -5.22 20.05
C VAL A 229 41.56 -4.63 18.75
N LEU A 230 42.61 -5.21 18.15
CA LEU A 230 43.30 -4.55 17.02
C LEU A 230 42.70 -4.79 15.62
N ASP A 231 42.06 -5.92 15.34
CA ASP A 231 41.65 -6.24 13.96
C ASP A 231 40.37 -5.54 13.49
N VAL A 232 39.47 -5.17 14.42
CA VAL A 232 38.19 -4.52 14.08
C VAL A 232 38.36 -3.05 13.71
N LEU A 233 39.37 -2.36 14.25
CA LEU A 233 39.65 -0.95 13.94
C LEU A 233 40.31 -0.76 12.56
N LEU A 234 41.04 -1.76 12.06
CA LEU A 234 41.64 -1.74 10.72
C LEU A 234 40.60 -1.92 9.60
N TYR A 235 39.54 -2.70 9.84
CA TYR A 235 38.49 -2.90 8.84
C TYR A 235 37.55 -1.70 8.67
N SER A 236 37.29 -0.93 9.73
CA SER A 236 36.39 0.23 9.64
C SER A 236 37.01 1.37 8.82
N THR A 237 38.29 1.67 9.03
CA THR A 237 39.01 2.74 8.32
C THR A 237 39.13 2.50 6.81
N LEU A 238 39.30 1.25 6.39
CA LEU A 238 39.40 0.89 4.97
C LEU A 238 38.09 1.08 4.20
N ILE A 239 36.95 0.84 4.86
CA ILE A 239 35.61 0.96 4.25
C ILE A 239 35.16 2.43 4.16
N PHE A 240 35.43 3.25 5.18
CA PHE A 240 35.12 4.67 5.11
C PHE A 240 35.94 5.38 4.02
N GLY A 241 37.21 4.99 3.82
CA GLY A 241 38.03 5.52 2.74
C GLY A 241 37.49 5.21 1.34
N THR A 242 36.94 4.02 1.12
CA THR A 242 36.39 3.62 -0.19
C THR A 242 35.05 4.31 -0.49
N ILE A 243 34.18 4.47 0.51
CA ILE A 243 32.90 5.17 0.33
C ILE A 243 33.14 6.66 0.04
N TYR A 244 34.09 7.30 0.76
CA TYR A 244 34.43 8.70 0.51
C TYR A 244 35.00 8.92 -0.89
N LEU A 245 35.82 7.99 -1.39
CA LEU A 245 36.38 8.04 -2.74
C LEU A 245 35.29 7.93 -3.82
N ILE A 246 34.29 7.07 -3.64
CA ILE A 246 33.18 6.91 -4.60
C ILE A 246 32.31 8.17 -4.65
N ILE A 247 31.98 8.76 -3.49
CA ILE A 247 31.19 10.00 -3.44
C ILE A 247 31.97 11.14 -4.11
N TYR A 248 33.27 11.27 -3.81
CA TYR A 248 34.11 12.30 -4.40
C TYR A 248 34.21 12.19 -5.93
N LEU A 249 34.29 10.96 -6.47
CA LEU A 249 34.33 10.74 -7.91
C LEU A 249 32.99 11.03 -8.60
N ALA A 250 31.86 10.78 -7.93
CA ALA A 250 30.53 11.05 -8.48
C ALA A 250 30.18 12.56 -8.54
N GLU A 251 30.84 13.41 -7.75
CA GLU A 251 30.66 14.88 -7.81
C GLU A 251 31.50 15.56 -8.91
N GLN A 252 32.40 14.83 -9.58
CA GLN A 252 33.27 15.38 -10.63
C GLN A 252 32.74 15.13 -12.06
N GLU A 253 31.62 14.40 -12.22
CA GLU A 253 30.90 14.19 -13.49
C GLU A 253 29.66 15.09 -13.59
#